data_AF-A0A2D0KY77-F1
#
_entry.id   AF-A0A2D0KY77-F1
#
_cell.length_a   1.000
_cell.length_b   1.000
_cell.length_c   1.000
_cell.angle_alpha   90.00
_cell.angle_beta   90.00
_cell.angle_gamma   90.00
#
_symmetry.space_group_name_H-M   'P 1'
#
loop_
_entity.id
_entity.type
_entity.pdbx_description
1 polymer ?
#
loop_
_entity_poly.entity_id
_entity_poly.type
_entity_poly.pdbx_seq_one_letter_code
_entity_poly.pdbx_strand_id
1 'polypeptide(L)'
;METFKFTKAKLESLPPAERGQIEYGDTLVNGLRIRIGTSGVKSFCISRKKNGKFIRATLGRFPDLTIDNARAKALEVLGEVATTGQNPNVVKRTNEKATVTLSDAIETYISNRGHRLKPSTANQYRSIRN
;
A
#
# COMPACT_ATOMS: atom_id res chain seq x y z
N MET A 1 19.28 -8.00 -9.24
CA MET A 1 18.48 -8.18 -8.01
C MET A 1 18.56 -9.64 -7.62
N GLU A 2 19.15 -9.91 -6.46
CA GLU A 2 19.37 -11.26 -5.94
C GLU A 2 18.04 -11.93 -5.59
N THR A 3 17.96 -13.25 -5.78
CA THR A 3 16.77 -14.07 -5.50
C THR A 3 17.19 -15.32 -4.76
N PHE A 4 16.48 -15.65 -3.68
CA PHE A 4 16.74 -16.83 -2.85
C PHE A 4 15.44 -17.30 -2.17
N LYS A 5 15.43 -18.51 -1.62
CA LYS A 5 14.27 -18.99 -0.85
C LYS A 5 14.16 -18.19 0.45
N PHE A 6 13.10 -17.42 0.63
CA PHE A 6 12.90 -16.68 1.87
C PHE A 6 12.76 -17.63 3.06
N THR A 7 13.58 -17.37 4.08
CA THR A 7 13.54 -18.01 5.39
C THR A 7 13.69 -16.93 6.46
N LYS A 8 13.14 -17.15 7.66
CA LYS A 8 13.18 -16.18 8.75
C LYS A 8 14.62 -15.73 9.05
N ALA A 9 15.52 -16.69 9.26
CA ALA A 9 16.93 -16.43 9.53
C ALA A 9 17.60 -15.60 8.42
N LYS A 10 17.37 -15.96 7.15
CA LYS A 10 17.97 -15.22 6.03
C LYS A 10 17.44 -13.79 5.97
N LEU A 11 16.14 -13.58 6.14
CA LEU A 11 15.54 -12.25 6.14
C LEU A 11 15.99 -11.39 7.32
N GLU A 12 16.16 -11.98 8.51
CA GLU A 12 16.68 -11.28 9.69
C GLU A 12 18.12 -10.80 9.47
N SER A 13 18.96 -11.63 8.84
CA SER A 13 20.37 -11.30 8.56
C SER A 13 20.59 -10.24 7.48
N LEU A 14 19.56 -9.86 6.71
CA LEU A 14 19.76 -8.89 5.63
C LEU A 14 20.07 -7.50 6.22
N PRO A 15 21.16 -6.86 5.77
CA PRO A 15 21.52 -5.54 6.25
C PRO A 15 20.53 -4.48 5.74
N PRO A 16 20.45 -3.33 6.42
CA PRO A 16 19.82 -2.14 5.86
C PRO A 16 20.44 -1.76 4.51
N ALA A 17 19.67 -1.06 3.66
CA ALA A 17 20.23 -0.53 2.42
C ALA A 17 21.26 0.57 2.72
N GLU A 18 22.40 0.59 2.03
CA GLU A 18 23.39 1.67 2.14
C GLU A 18 22.83 3.01 1.64
N ARG A 19 22.01 2.96 0.57
CA ARG A 19 21.30 4.13 0.03
C ARG A 19 19.97 3.71 -0.58
N GLY A 20 18.95 4.54 -0.39
CA GLY A 20 17.63 4.32 -0.98
C GLY A 20 17.00 3.02 -0.48
N GLN A 21 16.79 2.07 -1.39
CA GLN A 21 16.14 0.80 -1.09
C GLN A 21 16.77 -0.33 -1.89
N ILE A 22 16.96 -1.48 -1.26
CA ILE A 22 17.37 -2.73 -1.91
C ILE A 22 16.20 -3.71 -1.93
N GLU A 23 16.14 -4.55 -2.98
CA GLU A 23 15.11 -5.56 -3.15
C GLU A 23 15.74 -6.95 -3.33
N TYR A 24 15.13 -7.95 -2.71
CA TYR A 24 15.44 -9.35 -2.90
C TYR A 24 14.19 -10.12 -3.34
N GLY A 25 14.37 -11.18 -4.11
CA GLY A 25 13.29 -12.05 -4.58
C GLY A 25 13.13 -13.34 -3.80
N ASP A 26 11.90 -13.81 -3.65
CA ASP A 26 11.63 -15.17 -3.22
C ASP A 26 11.71 -16.13 -4.42
N THR A 27 12.36 -17.28 -4.25
CA THR A 27 12.39 -18.31 -5.31
C THR A 27 11.10 -19.11 -5.42
N LEU A 28 10.29 -19.19 -4.35
CA LEU A 28 9.06 -19.98 -4.35
C LEU A 28 7.88 -19.24 -4.98
N VAL A 29 7.79 -17.92 -4.78
CA VAL A 29 6.74 -17.09 -5.41
C VAL A 29 7.38 -16.04 -6.30
N ASN A 30 7.40 -16.31 -7.61
CA ASN A 30 7.90 -15.35 -8.59
C ASN A 30 7.05 -14.07 -8.58
N GLY A 31 7.70 -12.94 -8.35
CA GLY A 31 7.05 -11.64 -8.20
C GLY A 31 6.93 -11.20 -6.75
N LEU A 32 7.04 -12.09 -5.75
CA LEU A 32 7.20 -11.70 -4.36
C LEU A 32 8.62 -11.19 -4.11
N ARG A 33 8.71 -10.01 -3.51
CA ARG A 33 9.95 -9.35 -3.13
C ARG A 33 9.91 -8.94 -1.66
N ILE A 34 11.09 -8.80 -1.07
CA ILE A 34 11.27 -8.04 0.17
C ILE A 34 12.12 -6.83 -0.13
N ARG A 35 11.63 -5.66 0.29
CA ARG A 35 12.25 -4.36 0.10
C ARG A 35 12.76 -3.86 1.45
N ILE A 36 14.00 -3.42 1.47
CA ILE A 36 14.67 -2.95 2.69
C ILE A 36 15.12 -1.51 2.47
N GLY A 37 14.70 -0.62 3.37
CA GLY A 37 15.14 0.78 3.38
C GLY A 37 16.44 0.99 4.18
N THR A 38 16.96 2.21 4.15
CA THR A 38 18.12 2.62 4.97
C THR A 38 17.89 2.49 6.47
N SER A 39 16.64 2.59 6.93
CA SER A 39 16.26 2.35 8.33
C SER A 39 16.23 0.87 8.73
N GLY A 40 16.52 -0.05 7.80
CA GLY A 40 16.44 -1.49 8.02
C GLY A 40 15.01 -2.05 8.02
N VAL A 41 13.99 -1.21 7.83
CA VAL A 41 12.59 -1.65 7.71
C VAL A 41 12.44 -2.55 6.50
N LYS A 42 11.90 -3.75 6.73
CA LYS A 42 11.70 -4.79 5.73
C LYS A 42 10.21 -4.92 5.39
N SER A 43 9.85 -4.74 4.13
CA SER A 43 8.47 -4.83 3.66
C SER A 43 8.34 -5.79 2.50
N PHE A 44 7.37 -6.69 2.57
CA PHE A 44 6.99 -7.54 1.46
C PHE A 44 6.21 -6.73 0.42
N CYS A 45 6.53 -6.94 -0.85
CA CYS A 45 5.80 -6.35 -1.96
C CYS A 45 5.76 -7.31 -3.15
N ILE A 46 4.77 -7.13 -4.01
CA ILE A 46 4.76 -7.75 -5.33
C ILE A 46 5.41 -6.82 -6.35
N SER A 47 6.03 -7.38 -7.38
CA SER A 47 6.51 -6.67 -8.55
C SER A 47 6.21 -7.48 -9.80
N ARG A 48 5.37 -6.94 -10.69
CA ARG A 48 4.99 -7.57 -11.96
C ARG A 48 4.89 -6.54 -13.07
N LYS A 49 5.37 -6.90 -14.27
CA LYS A 49 5.16 -6.09 -15.47
C LYS A 49 3.92 -6.62 -16.21
N LYS A 50 2.97 -5.75 -16.53
CA LYS A 50 1.77 -6.05 -17.34
C LYS A 50 1.48 -4.86 -18.24
N ASN A 51 1.21 -5.12 -19.53
CA ASN A 51 0.91 -4.10 -20.55
C ASN A 51 1.93 -2.94 -20.56
N GLY A 52 3.22 -3.28 -20.50
CA GLY A 52 4.32 -2.31 -20.47
C GLY A 52 4.52 -1.58 -19.14
N LYS A 53 3.58 -1.67 -18.19
CA LYS A 53 3.63 -0.97 -16.90
C LYS A 53 4.13 -1.89 -15.80
N PHE A 54 5.01 -1.37 -14.95
CA PHE A 54 5.39 -2.04 -13.71
C PHE A 54 4.35 -1.77 -12.63
N ILE A 55 3.78 -2.84 -12.09
CA ILE A 55 2.84 -2.83 -10.98
C ILE A 55 3.59 -3.32 -9.76
N ARG A 56 3.61 -2.48 -8.72
CA ARG A 56 4.16 -2.79 -7.40
C ARG A 56 3.13 -2.48 -6.34
N ALA A 57 2.90 -3.41 -5.41
CA ALA A 57 2.01 -3.22 -4.27
C ALA A 57 2.66 -3.80 -3.01
N THR A 58 2.57 -3.06 -1.90
CA THR A 58 3.10 -3.50 -0.60
C THR A 58 2.08 -4.38 0.09
N LEU A 59 2.53 -5.55 0.58
CA LEU A 59 1.67 -6.54 1.24
C LEU A 59 1.67 -6.40 2.76
N GLY A 60 2.79 -5.97 3.34
CA GLY A 60 2.98 -5.84 4.79
C GLY A 60 4.46 -5.81 5.18
N ARG A 61 4.73 -5.64 6.48
CA ARG A 61 6.07 -5.59 7.04
C ARG A 61 6.49 -6.94 7.61
N PHE A 62 7.76 -7.26 7.56
CA PHE A 62 8.35 -8.36 8.33
C PHE A 62 8.81 -7.81 9.69
N PRO A 63 8.62 -8.54 10.82
CA PRO A 63 8.05 -9.88 10.94
C PRO A 63 6.52 -9.94 11.12
N ASP A 64 5.82 -8.80 11.21
CA ASP A 64 4.36 -8.73 11.44
C ASP A 64 3.55 -9.57 10.43
N LEU A 65 3.99 -9.58 9.18
CA LEU A 65 3.54 -10.49 8.14
C LEU A 65 4.57 -11.61 8.01
N THR A 66 4.15 -12.85 8.28
CA THR A 66 5.02 -14.03 8.12
C THR A 66 5.33 -14.29 6.65
N ILE A 67 6.39 -15.05 6.39
CA ILE A 67 6.81 -15.39 5.02
C ILE A 67 5.71 -16.17 4.29
N ASP A 68 5.08 -17.13 4.97
CA ASP A 68 4.03 -17.96 4.36
C ASP A 68 2.77 -17.13 4.07
N ASN A 69 2.38 -16.25 4.98
CA ASN A 69 1.28 -15.30 4.74
C ASN A 69 1.62 -14.31 3.62
N ALA A 70 2.88 -13.87 3.52
CA ALA A 70 3.34 -13.01 2.42
C ALA A 70 3.29 -13.74 1.08
N ARG A 71 3.66 -15.03 1.02
CA ARG A 71 3.53 -15.88 -0.17
C ARG A 71 2.07 -16.05 -0.60
N ALA A 72 1.19 -16.39 0.34
CA ALA A 72 -0.24 -16.54 0.06
C ALA A 72 -0.84 -15.24 -0.50
N LYS A 73 -0.62 -14.11 0.19
CA LYS A 73 -1.08 -12.79 -0.28
C LYS A 73 -0.46 -12.40 -1.61
N ALA A 74 0.82 -12.72 -1.84
CA ALA A 74 1.46 -12.42 -3.11
C ALA A 74 0.79 -13.16 -4.27
N LEU A 75 0.49 -14.45 -4.10
CA LEU A 75 -0.18 -15.25 -5.13
C LEU A 75 -1.57 -14.70 -5.46
N GLU A 76 -2.35 -14.34 -4.44
CA GLU A 76 -3.67 -13.71 -4.60
C GLU A 76 -3.57 -12.43 -5.42
N VAL A 77 -2.75 -11.47 -4.97
CA VAL A 77 -2.62 -10.16 -5.63
C VAL A 77 -1.97 -10.30 -7.02
N LEU A 78 -0.98 -11.18 -7.19
CA LEU A 78 -0.39 -11.44 -8.51
C LEU A 78 -1.39 -12.06 -9.47
N GLY A 79 -2.28 -12.93 -8.99
CA GLY A 79 -3.38 -13.52 -9.75
C GLY A 79 -4.36 -12.45 -10.21
N GLU A 80 -4.83 -11.60 -9.31
CA GLU A 80 -5.72 -10.47 -9.62
C GLU A 80 -5.09 -9.52 -10.65
N VAL A 81 -3.81 -9.17 -10.48
CA VAL A 81 -3.08 -8.34 -11.45
C VAL A 81 -2.94 -9.05 -12.81
N ALA A 82 -2.81 -10.39 -12.82
CA ALA A 82 -2.71 -11.17 -14.05
C ALA A 82 -3.98 -11.07 -14.90
N THR A 83 -5.13 -11.22 -14.23
CA THR A 83 -6.46 -11.32 -14.82
C THR A 83 -7.03 -9.95 -15.17
N THR A 84 -6.96 -8.99 -14.25
CA THR A 84 -7.57 -7.66 -14.42
C THR A 84 -6.62 -6.64 -15.04
N GLY A 85 -5.31 -6.81 -14.88
CA GLY A 85 -4.30 -5.81 -15.21
C GLY A 85 -4.36 -4.54 -14.35
N GLN A 86 -5.21 -4.52 -13.31
CA GLN A 86 -5.37 -3.37 -12.43
C GLN A 86 -4.22 -3.29 -11.43
N ASN A 87 -3.83 -2.06 -11.08
CA ASN A 87 -2.87 -1.84 -10.02
C ASN A 87 -3.60 -1.78 -8.67
N PRO A 88 -3.32 -2.68 -7.70
CA PRO A 88 -4.02 -2.72 -6.42
C PRO A 88 -3.97 -1.40 -5.65
N ASN A 89 -2.89 -0.63 -5.78
CA ASN A 89 -2.76 0.67 -5.14
C ASN A 89 -3.72 1.71 -5.73
N VAL A 90 -4.01 1.60 -7.04
CA VAL A 90 -4.97 2.49 -7.71
C VAL A 90 -6.37 2.14 -7.26
N VAL A 91 -6.73 0.86 -7.25
CA VAL A 91 -8.04 0.39 -6.76
C VAL A 91 -8.26 0.84 -5.32
N LYS A 92 -7.29 0.59 -4.44
CA LYS A 92 -7.33 1.00 -3.03
C LYS A 92 -7.53 2.51 -2.90
N ARG A 93 -6.73 3.33 -3.61
CA ARG A 93 -6.85 4.80 -3.57
C ARG A 93 -8.19 5.30 -4.11
N THR A 94 -8.74 4.65 -5.13
CA THR A 94 -10.06 4.99 -5.68
C THR A 94 -11.15 4.69 -4.66
N ASN A 95 -11.10 3.52 -4.01
CA ASN A 95 -12.07 3.13 -2.99
C ASN A 95 -12.00 4.05 -1.75
N GLU A 96 -10.79 4.39 -1.28
CA GLU A 96 -10.60 5.36 -0.18
C GLU A 96 -11.17 6.75 -0.52
N LYS A 97 -11.06 7.19 -1.78
CA LYS A 97 -11.69 8.45 -2.22
C LYS A 97 -13.20 8.33 -2.34
N ALA A 98 -13.71 7.19 -2.77
CA ALA A 98 -15.14 6.93 -2.85
C ALA A 98 -15.80 6.89 -1.47
N THR A 99 -15.03 6.62 -0.40
CA THR A 99 -15.54 6.69 0.99
C THR A 99 -15.64 8.11 1.56
N VAL A 100 -15.09 9.13 0.91
CA VAL A 100 -15.24 10.52 1.37
C VAL A 100 -16.65 11.00 1.04
N THR A 101 -17.48 11.18 2.07
CA THR A 101 -18.86 11.64 1.89
C THR A 101 -18.94 13.16 1.76
N LEU A 102 -20.05 13.68 1.21
CA LEU A 102 -20.35 15.12 1.21
C LEU A 102 -20.31 15.68 2.66
N SER A 103 -20.80 14.87 3.59
CA SER A 103 -20.73 15.12 5.03
C SER A 103 -19.31 15.38 5.52
N ASP A 104 -18.36 14.49 5.17
CA ASP A 104 -16.96 14.59 5.61
C ASP A 104 -16.29 15.81 5.00
N ALA A 105 -16.61 16.12 3.73
CA ALA A 105 -16.10 17.30 3.04
C ALA A 105 -16.59 18.60 3.69
N ILE A 106 -17.87 18.68 4.07
CA ILE A 106 -18.45 19.84 4.76
C ILE A 106 -17.81 20.02 6.13
N GLU A 107 -17.68 18.95 6.93
CA GLU A 107 -17.10 19.06 8.27
C GLU A 107 -15.61 19.42 8.21
N THR A 108 -14.87 18.86 7.25
CA THR A 108 -13.46 19.22 6.98
C THR A 108 -13.32 20.69 6.58
N TYR A 109 -14.24 21.22 5.76
CA TYR A 109 -14.23 22.62 5.35
C TYR A 109 -14.50 23.56 6.54
N ILE A 110 -15.54 23.27 7.34
CA ILE A 110 -15.87 24.04 8.54
C ILE A 110 -14.73 23.97 9.56
N SER A 111 -14.10 22.82 9.75
CA SER A 111 -12.99 22.68 10.70
C SER A 111 -11.76 23.50 10.29
N ASN A 112 -11.40 23.48 9.00
CA ASN A 112 -10.21 24.17 8.50
C ASN A 112 -10.42 25.67 8.24
N ARG A 113 -11.62 26.08 7.81
CA ARG A 113 -11.92 27.47 7.39
C ARG A 113 -13.10 28.12 8.11
N GLY A 114 -13.68 27.46 9.12
CA GLY A 114 -14.84 27.93 9.86
C GLY A 114 -14.61 29.23 10.62
N HIS A 115 -13.37 29.58 10.95
CA HIS A 115 -13.02 30.89 11.50
C HIS A 115 -13.38 32.06 10.56
N ARG A 116 -13.59 31.79 9.26
CA ARG A 116 -14.03 32.77 8.24
C ARG A 116 -15.52 32.68 7.94
N LEU A 117 -16.24 31.77 8.60
CA LEU A 117 -17.67 31.53 8.40
C LEU A 117 -18.45 32.09 9.58
N LYS A 118 -19.63 32.66 9.30
CA LYS A 118 -20.59 32.96 10.37
C LYS A 118 -21.14 31.64 10.93
N PRO A 119 -21.48 31.58 12.24
CA PRO A 119 -22.06 30.39 12.84
C PRO A 119 -23.32 29.90 12.11
N SER A 120 -24.16 30.82 11.62
CA SER A 120 -25.34 30.50 10.83
C SER A 120 -25.02 29.81 9.49
N THR A 121 -23.97 30.28 8.79
CA THR A 121 -23.51 29.67 7.54
C THR A 121 -22.96 28.26 7.76
N ALA A 122 -22.21 28.05 8.85
CA ALA A 122 -21.72 26.71 9.21
C ALA A 122 -22.88 25.74 9.53
N ASN A 123 -23.90 26.21 10.25
CA ASN A 123 -25.10 25.41 10.55
C ASN A 123 -25.90 25.08 9.29
N GLN A 124 -26.02 26.03 8.36
CA GLN A 124 -26.69 25.80 7.08
C GLN A 124 -25.93 24.78 6.21
N TYR A 125 -24.59 24.79 6.23
CA TYR A 125 -23.83 23.74 5.55
C TYR A 125 -24.05 22.37 6.18
N ARG A 126 -24.09 22.27 7.51
CA ARG A 126 -24.39 21.01 8.20
C ARG A 126 -25.81 20.50 7.92
N SER A 127 -26.79 21.39 7.73
CA SER A 127 -28.19 21.00 7.46
C SER A 127 -28.45 20.44 6.06
N ILE A 128 -27.46 20.49 5.16
CA ILE A 128 -27.56 19.90 3.80
C ILE A 128 -27.20 18.40 3.82
N ARG A 129 -26.71 17.85 4.95
CA ARG A 129 -26.48 16.41 5.11
C ARG A 129 -27.83 15.69 5.24
N ASN A 130 -28.25 14.99 4.17
CA ASN A 130 -29.23 13.91 4.25
C ASN A 130 -28.60 12.69 4.93
#